data_AF-A0A7K4KMF1-F1
#
_entry.id   AF-A0A7K4KMF1-F1
#
_cell.length_a   1.000
_cell.length_b   1.000
_cell.length_c   1.000
_cell.angle_alpha   90.00
_cell.angle_beta   90.00
_cell.angle_gamma   90.00
#
_symmetry.space_group_name_H-M   'P 1'
#
loop_
_entity.id
_entity.type
_entity.pdbx_description
1 polymer ?
#
loop_
_entity_poly.entity_id
_entity_poly.type
_entity_poly.pdbx_seq_one_letter_code
_entity_poly.pdbx_strand_id
1 'polypeptide(L)'
;MHWANPLVLCPVASYQLAALPVAALFHQLCVSRRLSPSTRYASLLAGGCLLASAAAGGYAVLLFIPAAASVLILLLVSPAHVHSWAFSFQMSWQTLCHLGLRSLVPDPQDTRSAVTLSALMLLTQKVTSLSLDVHDGTVMLQCGQGFLQRALPLCSYLLFFPALLGGPLCSFRRFRAQIEFPLASHRPLGAAGRRCLCALALQALRVALQGPLASAQVCTGLGCACSVWAQALLFRLAYYSRWMLDEALLEAAGLGPEEGQGDLSGSDLWTLETTNRVSVFARTWNKSTSRWLRRLVFERCPAWPLLATFAFSAWWHGLQPGQLFGFLCWATMVEADYCIHPFLRARATSRAAKLLYYSATWLFTQLILSYILVAVETESISELQQLCASCSSVLPVCYGLALLLLLL
;
A
#
# COMPACT_ATOMS: atom_id res chain seq x y z
N MET A 1 -3.72 15.55 17.25
CA MET A 1 -4.86 15.13 16.41
C MET A 1 -5.42 16.28 15.55
N HIS A 2 -4.71 16.69 14.50
CA HIS A 2 -5.22 17.66 13.50
C HIS A 2 -5.79 16.94 12.29
N TRP A 3 -7.02 16.42 12.41
CA TRP A 3 -7.85 16.01 11.26
C TRP A 3 -8.76 17.16 10.80
N ALA A 4 -8.32 18.41 10.97
CA ALA A 4 -9.10 19.62 10.72
C ALA A 4 -9.23 20.02 9.24
N ASN A 5 -8.89 19.13 8.29
CA ASN A 5 -9.39 19.32 6.93
C ASN A 5 -9.74 17.99 6.25
N PRO A 6 -11.03 17.61 6.20
CA PRO A 6 -11.51 16.51 5.36
C PRO A 6 -11.24 16.72 3.84
N LEU A 7 -10.73 17.90 3.46
CA LEU A 7 -10.28 18.26 2.11
C LEU A 7 -8.79 17.97 1.84
N VAL A 8 -7.97 17.67 2.84
CA VAL A 8 -6.51 17.41 2.68
C VAL A 8 -6.22 16.06 1.99
N LEU A 9 -7.20 15.16 1.94
CA LEU A 9 -7.17 13.90 1.17
C LEU A 9 -7.67 14.03 -0.29
N CYS A 10 -8.08 15.24 -0.70
CA CYS A 10 -8.56 15.57 -2.04
C CYS A 10 -7.48 15.64 -3.15
N PRO A 11 -6.18 15.94 -2.90
CA PRO A 11 -5.23 16.16 -4.00
C PRO A 11 -4.97 14.90 -4.84
N VAL A 12 -4.65 13.76 -4.23
CA VAL A 12 -4.31 12.54 -5.00
C VAL A 12 -5.50 12.05 -5.82
N ALA A 13 -6.70 12.05 -5.24
CA ALA A 13 -7.91 11.66 -5.94
C ALA A 13 -8.21 12.60 -7.12
N SER A 14 -8.00 13.91 -6.97
CA SER A 14 -8.20 14.85 -8.08
C SER A 14 -7.17 14.63 -9.20
N TYR A 15 -5.92 14.35 -8.87
CA TYR A 15 -4.89 13.98 -9.86
C TYR A 15 -5.22 12.66 -10.59
N GLN A 16 -5.67 11.63 -9.87
CA GLN A 16 -6.11 10.36 -10.46
C GLN A 16 -7.30 10.54 -11.39
N LEU A 17 -8.33 11.29 -10.96
CA LEU A 17 -9.51 11.59 -11.76
C LEU A 17 -9.15 12.40 -13.02
N ALA A 18 -8.26 13.38 -12.90
CA ALA A 18 -7.77 14.16 -14.04
C ALA A 18 -6.94 13.31 -15.02
N ALA A 19 -6.27 12.26 -14.53
CA ALA A 19 -5.49 11.34 -15.36
C ALA A 19 -6.34 10.28 -16.09
N LEU A 20 -7.58 10.01 -15.65
CA LEU A 20 -8.45 8.99 -16.25
C LEU A 20 -8.73 9.20 -17.75
N PRO A 21 -9.13 10.41 -18.23
CA PRO A 21 -9.34 10.64 -19.66
C PRO A 21 -8.06 10.45 -20.47
N VAL A 22 -6.90 10.84 -19.91
CA VAL A 22 -5.59 10.67 -20.55
C VAL A 22 -5.22 9.19 -20.67
N ALA A 23 -5.49 8.41 -19.62
CA ALA A 23 -5.32 6.95 -19.63
C ALA A 23 -6.20 6.26 -20.67
N ALA A 24 -7.48 6.63 -20.71
CA ALA A 24 -8.44 6.11 -21.70
C ALA A 24 -7.99 6.41 -23.14
N LEU A 25 -7.57 7.65 -23.41
CA LEU A 25 -7.05 8.05 -24.71
C LEU A 25 -5.77 7.28 -25.07
N PHE A 26 -4.82 7.18 -24.13
CA PHE A 26 -3.60 6.39 -24.32
C PHE A 26 -3.91 4.95 -24.71
N HIS A 27 -4.82 4.29 -24.00
CA HIS A 27 -5.22 2.93 -24.30
C HIS A 27 -5.86 2.79 -25.69
N GLN A 28 -6.78 3.69 -26.05
CA GLN A 28 -7.41 3.70 -27.37
C GLN A 28 -6.38 3.85 -28.50
N LEU A 29 -5.40 4.73 -28.33
CA LEU A 29 -4.32 4.92 -29.30
C LEU A 29 -3.39 3.70 -29.40
N CYS A 30 -3.15 2.99 -28.29
CA CYS A 30 -2.39 1.75 -28.26
C CYS A 30 -3.13 0.61 -29.00
N VAL A 31 -4.41 0.40 -28.71
CA VAL A 31 -5.24 -0.65 -29.34
C VAL A 31 -5.43 -0.39 -30.83
N SER A 32 -5.61 0.88 -31.21
CA SER A 32 -5.69 1.30 -32.62
C SER A 32 -4.36 1.16 -33.38
N ARG A 33 -3.31 0.64 -32.75
CA ARG A 33 -1.94 0.51 -33.26
C ARG A 33 -1.36 1.80 -33.84
N ARG A 34 -1.85 2.97 -33.38
CA ARG A 34 -1.36 4.29 -33.83
C ARG A 34 -0.05 4.69 -33.17
N LEU A 35 0.30 4.07 -32.04
CA LEU A 35 1.54 4.32 -31.30
C LEU A 35 2.52 3.15 -31.47
N SER A 36 3.76 3.48 -31.80
CA SER A 36 4.89 2.53 -31.75
C SER A 36 5.22 2.16 -30.29
N PRO A 37 5.85 1.01 -30.00
CA PRO A 37 6.23 0.63 -28.63
C PRO A 37 7.06 1.70 -27.90
N SER A 38 8.04 2.30 -28.58
CA SER A 38 8.86 3.38 -28.02
C SER A 38 8.03 4.62 -27.68
N THR A 39 7.08 4.98 -28.54
CA THR A 39 6.14 6.08 -28.27
C THR A 39 5.27 5.77 -27.07
N ARG A 40 4.80 4.53 -26.90
CA ARG A 40 3.99 4.14 -25.74
C ARG A 40 4.76 4.31 -24.42
N TYR A 41 6.01 3.83 -24.37
CA TYR A 41 6.86 4.04 -23.19
C TYR A 41 7.12 5.52 -22.91
N ALA A 42 7.41 6.31 -23.96
CA ALA A 42 7.67 7.73 -23.83
C ALA A 42 6.42 8.51 -23.37
N SER A 43 5.23 8.18 -23.87
CA SER A 43 3.97 8.80 -23.43
C SER A 43 3.68 8.53 -21.96
N LEU A 44 3.87 7.30 -21.49
CA LEU A 44 3.69 6.94 -20.08
C LEU A 44 4.69 7.65 -19.17
N LEU A 45 5.96 7.71 -19.59
CA LEU A 45 7.03 8.40 -18.87
C LEU A 45 6.76 9.91 -18.81
N ALA A 46 6.38 10.54 -19.93
CA ALA A 46 6.07 11.96 -19.99
C ALA A 46 4.87 12.31 -19.10
N GLY A 47 3.79 11.54 -19.17
CA GLY A 47 2.64 11.69 -18.27
C GLY A 47 3.04 11.51 -16.81
N GLY A 48 3.95 10.58 -16.53
CA GLY A 48 4.54 10.34 -15.23
C GLY A 48 5.27 11.55 -14.66
N CYS A 49 6.19 12.12 -15.44
CA CYS A 49 6.94 13.30 -15.07
C CYS A 49 6.03 14.51 -14.85
N LEU A 50 5.01 14.70 -15.69
CA LEU A 50 4.01 15.75 -15.54
C LEU A 50 3.21 15.58 -14.25
N LEU A 51 2.73 14.35 -13.98
CA LEU A 51 1.98 14.04 -12.77
C LEU A 51 2.82 14.21 -11.51
N ALA A 52 4.07 13.74 -11.50
CA ALA A 52 5.02 13.95 -10.42
C ALA A 52 5.21 15.44 -10.14
N SER A 53 5.45 16.24 -11.18
CA SER A 53 5.69 17.68 -11.05
C SER A 53 4.45 18.42 -10.55
N ALA A 54 3.25 18.04 -11.03
CA ALA A 54 1.99 18.64 -10.62
C ALA A 54 1.61 18.30 -9.17
N ALA A 55 1.87 17.05 -8.74
CA ALA A 55 1.49 16.56 -7.42
C ALA A 55 2.51 16.90 -6.32
N ALA A 56 3.80 16.81 -6.63
CA ALA A 56 4.88 17.04 -5.67
C ALA A 56 5.47 18.45 -5.73
N GLY A 57 5.23 19.22 -6.81
CA GLY A 57 5.89 20.51 -7.01
C GLY A 57 7.41 20.39 -7.02
N GLY A 58 8.11 21.23 -6.25
CA GLY A 58 9.57 21.16 -6.12
C GLY A 58 10.08 19.84 -5.54
N TYR A 59 9.28 19.13 -4.74
CA TYR A 59 9.65 17.82 -4.19
C TYR A 59 9.72 16.71 -5.24
N ALA A 60 9.26 16.93 -6.48
CA ALA A 60 9.36 15.95 -7.56
C ALA A 60 10.80 15.50 -7.83
N VAL A 61 11.79 16.35 -7.52
CA VAL A 61 13.22 16.00 -7.61
C VAL A 61 13.57 14.79 -6.73
N LEU A 62 12.88 14.62 -5.59
CA LEU A 62 13.06 13.50 -4.67
C LEU A 62 12.55 12.17 -5.24
N LEU A 63 11.77 12.21 -6.32
CA LEU A 63 11.34 11.04 -7.08
C LEU A 63 12.24 10.80 -8.31
N PHE A 64 12.63 11.87 -9.01
CA PHE A 64 13.42 11.76 -10.23
C PHE A 64 14.85 11.28 -9.98
N ILE A 65 15.52 11.79 -8.94
CA ILE A 65 16.89 11.36 -8.58
C ILE A 65 16.96 9.85 -8.33
N PRO A 66 16.16 9.27 -7.42
CA PRO A 66 16.27 7.84 -7.14
C PRO A 66 15.79 6.97 -8.30
N ALA A 67 14.83 7.44 -9.11
CA ALA A 67 14.42 6.72 -10.32
C ALA A 67 15.57 6.64 -11.34
N ALA A 68 16.22 7.76 -11.65
CA ALA A 68 17.35 7.81 -12.58
C ALA A 68 18.54 6.96 -12.07
N ALA A 69 18.91 7.11 -10.79
CA ALA A 69 19.97 6.32 -10.18
C ALA A 69 19.67 4.81 -10.22
N SER A 70 18.42 4.41 -10.00
CA SER A 70 18.03 3.00 -10.08
C SER A 70 18.14 2.42 -11.48
N VAL A 71 17.80 3.20 -12.51
CA VAL A 71 18.00 2.78 -13.91
C VAL A 71 19.48 2.60 -14.20
N LEU A 72 20.34 3.50 -13.72
CA LEU A 72 21.80 3.34 -13.86
C LEU A 72 22.30 2.08 -13.14
N ILE A 73 21.85 1.83 -11.91
CA ILE A 73 22.20 0.60 -11.17
C ILE A 73 21.76 -0.64 -11.96
N LEU A 74 20.52 -0.67 -12.47
CA LEU A 74 20.00 -1.80 -13.24
C LEU A 74 20.76 -2.04 -14.54
N LEU A 75 21.29 -0.99 -15.18
CA LEU A 75 21.99 -1.10 -16.47
C LEU A 75 23.49 -1.37 -16.34
N LEU A 76 24.13 -0.94 -15.24
CA LEU A 76 25.58 -0.95 -15.08
C LEU A 76 26.08 -2.02 -14.10
N VAL A 77 25.28 -2.41 -13.11
CA VAL A 77 25.69 -3.38 -12.08
C VAL A 77 25.40 -4.80 -12.55
N SER A 78 26.33 -5.73 -12.25
CA SER A 78 26.14 -7.15 -12.55
C SER A 78 24.88 -7.73 -11.88
N PRO A 79 24.17 -8.70 -12.52
CA PRO A 79 22.96 -9.32 -11.95
C PRO A 79 23.16 -9.91 -10.55
N ALA A 80 24.37 -10.40 -10.24
CA ALA A 80 24.69 -10.94 -8.92
C ALA A 80 24.59 -9.91 -7.79
N HIS A 81 24.85 -8.62 -8.06
CA HIS A 81 24.91 -7.57 -7.04
C HIS A 81 23.82 -6.49 -7.19
N VAL A 82 23.10 -6.48 -8.32
CA VAL A 82 22.15 -5.40 -8.67
C VAL A 82 21.09 -5.19 -7.60
N HIS A 83 20.59 -6.28 -6.99
CA HIS A 83 19.57 -6.19 -5.95
C HIS A 83 20.10 -5.50 -4.70
N SER A 84 21.26 -5.92 -4.18
CA SER A 84 21.86 -5.34 -2.97
C SER A 84 22.16 -3.86 -3.13
N TRP A 85 22.68 -3.44 -4.29
CA TRP A 85 22.95 -2.02 -4.60
C TRP A 85 21.65 -1.21 -4.69
N ALA A 86 20.67 -1.69 -5.46
CA ALA A 86 19.39 -1.01 -5.63
C ALA A 86 18.60 -0.92 -4.31
N PHE A 87 18.58 -2.00 -3.52
CA PHE A 87 17.94 -2.05 -2.21
C PHE A 87 18.59 -1.07 -1.24
N SER A 88 19.92 -1.11 -1.10
CA SER A 88 20.65 -0.23 -0.19
C SER A 88 20.41 1.24 -0.54
N PHE A 89 20.55 1.58 -1.83
CA PHE A 89 20.33 2.94 -2.31
C PHE A 89 18.89 3.42 -2.06
N GLN A 90 17.88 2.63 -2.43
CA GLN A 90 16.48 3.02 -2.27
C GLN A 90 16.09 3.19 -0.81
N MET A 91 16.43 2.22 0.05
CA MET A 91 16.08 2.29 1.46
C MET A 91 16.82 3.45 2.16
N SER A 92 18.10 3.68 1.85
CA SER A 92 18.84 4.83 2.38
C SER A 92 18.23 6.16 1.91
N TRP A 93 17.96 6.31 0.61
CA TRP A 93 17.35 7.52 0.07
C TRP A 93 15.98 7.81 0.68
N GLN A 94 15.12 6.79 0.76
CA GLN A 94 13.80 6.91 1.36
C GLN A 94 13.87 7.26 2.85
N THR A 95 14.78 6.62 3.61
CA THR A 95 15.00 6.95 5.03
C THR A 95 15.44 8.40 5.20
N LEU A 96 16.39 8.87 4.38
CA LEU A 96 16.83 10.26 4.39
C LEU A 96 15.69 11.23 4.04
N CYS A 97 14.81 10.87 3.10
CA CYS A 97 13.64 11.68 2.77
C CYS A 97 12.63 11.73 3.92
N HIS A 98 12.34 10.61 4.59
CA HIS A 98 11.47 10.58 5.76
C HIS A 98 12.02 11.45 6.90
N LEU A 99 13.32 11.38 7.17
CA LEU A 99 13.97 12.19 8.22
C LEU A 99 14.07 13.67 7.81
N GLY A 100 14.51 13.94 6.59
CA GLY A 100 14.77 15.28 6.08
C GLY A 100 13.51 16.11 5.87
N LEU A 101 12.49 15.57 5.21
CA LEU A 101 11.22 16.29 5.00
C LEU A 101 10.52 16.60 6.33
N ARG A 102 10.69 15.75 7.35
CA ARG A 102 10.18 16.02 8.69
C ARG A 102 10.87 17.20 9.37
N SER A 103 12.18 17.36 9.18
CA SER A 103 12.94 18.46 9.78
C SER A 103 12.83 19.77 9.00
N LEU A 104 12.55 19.70 7.69
CA LEU A 104 12.62 20.84 6.77
C LEU A 104 11.25 21.45 6.41
N VAL A 105 10.15 20.74 6.65
CA VAL A 105 8.78 21.24 6.35
C VAL A 105 8.11 21.66 7.65
N PRO A 106 8.10 22.96 7.98
CA PRO A 106 7.49 23.47 9.21
C PRO A 106 5.94 23.54 9.15
N ASP A 107 5.33 23.37 7.97
CA ASP A 107 3.87 23.42 7.81
C ASP A 107 3.27 22.00 7.74
N PRO A 108 2.53 21.56 8.79
CA PRO A 108 1.84 20.26 8.78
C PRO A 108 0.71 20.17 7.75
N GLN A 109 0.33 21.26 7.07
CA GLN A 109 -0.75 21.28 6.07
C GLN A 109 -0.26 21.03 4.63
N ASP A 110 1.06 20.99 4.37
CA ASP A 110 1.57 20.74 3.01
C ASP A 110 1.45 19.26 2.62
N THR A 111 0.33 18.95 1.96
CA THR A 111 0.02 17.63 1.38
C THR A 111 1.07 17.12 0.39
N ARG A 112 1.85 18.00 -0.26
CA ARG A 112 2.78 17.59 -1.33
C ARG A 112 3.91 16.72 -0.79
N SER A 113 4.36 16.99 0.43
CA SER A 113 5.39 16.19 1.11
C SER A 113 4.93 14.75 1.33
N ALA A 114 3.71 14.56 1.85
CA ALA A 114 3.09 13.26 2.08
C ALA A 114 2.84 12.48 0.78
N VAL A 115 2.38 13.18 -0.27
CA VAL A 115 2.22 12.58 -1.61
C VAL A 115 3.57 12.13 -2.18
N THR A 116 4.62 12.95 -2.02
CA THR A 116 5.97 12.61 -2.48
C THR A 116 6.53 11.40 -1.74
N LEU A 117 6.41 11.36 -0.40
CA LEU A 117 6.86 10.21 0.40
C LEU A 117 6.10 8.93 0.02
N SER A 118 4.79 9.02 -0.19
CA SER A 118 3.98 7.87 -0.63
C SER A 118 4.41 7.36 -2.01
N ALA A 119 4.64 8.27 -2.97
CA ALA A 119 5.14 7.90 -4.31
C ALA A 119 6.56 7.32 -4.24
N LEU A 120 7.41 7.82 -3.35
CA LEU A 120 8.76 7.30 -3.13
C LEU A 120 8.73 5.88 -2.55
N MET A 121 7.83 5.62 -1.61
CA MET A 121 7.60 4.28 -1.06
C MET A 121 7.21 3.27 -2.16
N LEU A 122 6.32 3.65 -3.07
CA LEU A 122 5.93 2.82 -4.22
C LEU A 122 7.09 2.64 -5.21
N LEU A 123 7.90 3.67 -5.43
CA LEU A 123 9.11 3.59 -6.26
C LEU A 123 10.10 2.57 -5.67
N THR A 124 10.36 2.62 -4.36
CA THR A 124 11.19 1.65 -3.64
C THR A 124 10.68 0.22 -3.85
N GLN A 125 9.37 0.00 -3.75
CA GLN A 125 8.77 -1.31 -4.01
C GLN A 125 9.01 -1.78 -5.46
N LYS A 126 8.78 -0.91 -6.45
CA LYS A 126 9.02 -1.23 -7.87
C LYS A 126 10.47 -1.56 -8.15
N VAL A 127 11.39 -0.73 -7.66
CA VAL A 127 12.84 -0.88 -7.89
C VAL A 127 13.37 -2.14 -7.22
N THR A 128 13.02 -2.38 -5.95
CA THR A 128 13.49 -3.57 -5.22
C THR A 128 12.89 -4.86 -5.77
N SER A 129 11.63 -4.84 -6.22
CA SER A 129 11.03 -5.99 -6.90
C SER A 129 11.71 -6.28 -8.24
N LEU A 130 11.95 -5.25 -9.06
CA LEU A 130 12.59 -5.41 -10.36
C LEU A 130 14.06 -5.84 -10.22
N SER A 131 14.81 -5.23 -9.31
CA SER A 131 16.21 -5.61 -9.10
C SER A 131 16.33 -7.05 -8.56
N LEU A 132 15.36 -7.50 -7.75
CA LEU A 132 15.28 -8.89 -7.32
C LEU A 132 14.94 -9.83 -8.48
N ASP A 133 14.04 -9.44 -9.38
CA ASP A 133 13.75 -10.20 -10.61
C ASP A 133 14.98 -10.35 -11.52
N VAL A 134 15.79 -9.31 -11.63
CA VAL A 134 17.05 -9.36 -12.39
C VAL A 134 18.08 -10.25 -11.68
N HIS A 135 18.18 -10.16 -10.36
CA HIS A 135 19.07 -11.00 -9.56
C HIS A 135 18.72 -12.49 -9.62
N ASP A 136 17.43 -12.81 -9.48
CA ASP A 136 16.89 -14.17 -9.58
C ASP A 136 16.92 -14.72 -11.03
N GLY A 137 17.28 -13.88 -12.02
CA GLY A 137 17.31 -14.25 -13.44
C GLY A 137 15.93 -14.38 -14.11
N THR A 138 14.85 -13.97 -13.45
CA THR A 138 13.49 -14.02 -14.01
C THR A 138 13.26 -12.95 -15.08
N VAL A 139 14.00 -11.84 -14.99
CA VAL A 139 14.03 -10.75 -15.97
C VAL A 139 15.45 -10.58 -16.48
N MET A 140 15.65 -10.83 -17.78
CA MET A 140 16.90 -10.51 -18.45
C MET A 140 16.76 -9.16 -19.15
N LEU A 141 17.62 -8.21 -18.76
CA LEU A 141 17.77 -6.94 -19.48
C LEU A 141 18.52 -7.24 -20.78
N GLN A 142 17.87 -7.01 -21.93
CA GLN A 142 18.38 -7.41 -23.24
C GLN A 142 19.79 -6.83 -23.48
N CYS A 143 20.74 -7.69 -23.84
CA CYS A 143 22.10 -7.29 -24.22
C CYS A 143 22.15 -6.99 -25.73
N GLY A 144 22.91 -5.96 -26.14
CA GLY A 144 23.13 -5.62 -27.56
C GLY A 144 22.27 -4.50 -28.15
N GLN A 145 21.30 -3.94 -27.40
CA GLN A 145 20.57 -2.73 -27.80
C GLN A 145 21.25 -1.45 -27.27
N GLY A 146 21.06 -0.34 -27.98
CA GLY A 146 21.58 0.97 -27.57
C GLY A 146 21.11 1.37 -26.17
N PHE A 147 21.92 2.15 -25.44
CA PHE A 147 21.63 2.53 -24.05
C PHE A 147 20.21 3.10 -23.87
N LEU A 148 19.79 3.99 -24.77
CA LEU A 148 18.47 4.62 -24.72
C LEU A 148 17.32 3.60 -24.88
N GLN A 149 17.48 2.59 -25.73
CA GLN A 149 16.48 1.54 -25.93
C GLN A 149 16.31 0.66 -24.69
N ARG A 150 17.39 0.47 -23.91
CA ARG A 150 17.34 -0.26 -22.63
C ARG A 150 16.81 0.59 -21.48
N ALA A 151 17.16 1.87 -21.44
CA ALA A 151 16.77 2.78 -20.37
C ALA A 151 15.28 3.17 -20.44
N LEU A 152 14.74 3.42 -21.64
CA LEU A 152 13.38 3.94 -21.80
C LEU A 152 12.29 3.05 -21.16
N PRO A 153 12.26 1.71 -21.36
CA PRO A 153 11.29 0.86 -20.68
C PRO A 153 11.42 0.87 -19.15
N LEU A 154 12.66 0.98 -18.63
CA LEU A 154 12.92 1.03 -17.20
C LEU A 154 12.44 2.36 -16.61
N CYS A 155 12.81 3.50 -17.20
CA CYS A 155 12.31 4.81 -16.79
C CYS A 155 10.78 4.86 -16.82
N SER A 156 10.19 4.35 -17.90
CA SER A 156 8.73 4.28 -18.06
C SER A 156 8.09 3.43 -16.96
N TYR A 157 8.61 2.24 -16.66
CA TYR A 157 8.09 1.39 -15.59
C TYR A 157 8.21 2.02 -14.19
N LEU A 158 9.29 2.74 -13.92
CA LEU A 158 9.47 3.37 -12.61
C LEU A 158 8.53 4.57 -12.42
N LEU A 159 8.25 5.33 -13.49
CA LEU A 159 7.57 6.63 -13.40
C LEU A 159 6.21 6.70 -14.11
N PHE A 160 5.68 5.62 -14.71
CA PHE A 160 4.40 5.69 -15.44
C PHE A 160 3.25 6.21 -14.57
N PHE A 161 2.53 7.20 -15.10
CA PHE A 161 1.50 7.93 -14.34
C PHE A 161 0.38 7.07 -13.73
N PRO A 162 -0.12 5.98 -14.36
CA PRO A 162 -1.23 5.19 -13.83
C PRO A 162 -0.99 4.56 -12.46
N ALA A 163 0.26 4.28 -12.10
CA ALA A 163 0.61 3.76 -10.77
C ALA A 163 1.77 4.54 -10.14
N LEU A 164 1.85 5.85 -10.39
CA LEU A 164 2.86 6.71 -9.79
C LEU A 164 2.51 7.11 -8.36
N LEU A 165 1.25 7.52 -8.14
CA LEU A 165 0.77 8.06 -6.87
C LEU A 165 0.09 7.00 -5.98
N GLY A 166 -0.21 5.83 -6.53
CA GLY A 166 -0.97 4.78 -5.87
C GLY A 166 -1.12 3.54 -6.75
N GLY A 167 -1.82 2.54 -6.22
CA GLY A 167 -2.16 1.31 -6.93
C GLY A 167 -1.26 0.10 -6.66
N PRO A 168 -1.72 -1.08 -7.10
CA PRO A 168 -1.01 -2.34 -6.87
C PRO A 168 0.33 -2.41 -7.60
N LEU A 169 1.31 -3.07 -6.98
CA LEU A 169 2.58 -3.38 -7.63
C LEU A 169 2.35 -4.35 -8.81
N CYS A 170 2.68 -3.89 -10.02
CA CYS A 170 2.71 -4.72 -11.23
C CYS A 170 4.13 -5.21 -11.49
N SER A 171 4.30 -6.45 -11.96
CA SER A 171 5.63 -6.94 -12.34
C SER A 171 6.12 -6.28 -13.62
N PHE A 172 7.42 -6.02 -13.73
CA PHE A 172 8.00 -5.43 -14.94
C PHE A 172 7.73 -6.27 -16.19
N ARG A 173 7.75 -7.61 -16.06
CA ARG A 173 7.43 -8.52 -17.17
C ARG A 173 6.00 -8.30 -17.69
N ARG A 174 5.04 -8.17 -16.79
CA ARG A 174 3.63 -7.91 -17.15
C ARG A 174 3.47 -6.53 -17.78
N PHE A 175 4.05 -5.51 -17.16
CA PHE A 175 4.08 -4.15 -17.70
C PHE A 175 4.64 -4.14 -19.13
N ARG A 176 5.82 -4.72 -19.33
CA ARG A 176 6.48 -4.80 -20.64
C ARG A 176 5.60 -5.49 -21.68
N ALA A 177 5.00 -6.63 -21.31
CA ALA A 177 4.12 -7.39 -22.20
C ALA A 177 2.88 -6.57 -22.62
N GLN A 178 2.24 -5.85 -21.70
CA GLN A 178 1.06 -5.02 -22.00
C GLN A 178 1.40 -3.81 -22.89
N ILE A 179 2.60 -3.24 -22.74
CA ILE A 179 3.04 -2.11 -23.58
C ILE A 179 3.47 -2.57 -24.98
N GLU A 180 4.18 -3.69 -25.10
CA GLU A 180 4.63 -4.23 -26.38
C GLU A 180 3.45 -4.83 -27.17
N PHE A 181 2.57 -5.55 -26.49
CA PHE A 181 1.44 -6.27 -27.05
C PHE A 181 0.13 -5.86 -26.36
N PRO A 182 -0.44 -4.69 -26.70
CA PRO A 182 -1.70 -4.24 -26.13
C PRO A 182 -2.79 -5.20 -26.57
N LEU A 183 -3.34 -5.94 -25.60
CA LEU A 183 -4.51 -6.76 -25.85
C LEU A 183 -5.73 -5.85 -26.01
N ALA A 184 -6.59 -6.19 -26.97
CA ALA A 184 -7.94 -5.64 -27.03
C ALA A 184 -8.76 -6.23 -25.87
N SER A 185 -8.53 -5.73 -24.65
CA SER A 185 -9.29 -6.15 -23.48
C SER A 185 -10.78 -5.85 -23.69
N HIS A 186 -11.65 -6.75 -23.22
CA HIS A 186 -13.09 -6.53 -23.25
C HIS A 186 -13.48 -5.41 -22.26
N ARG A 187 -13.87 -4.25 -22.81
CA ARG A 187 -14.47 -3.08 -22.11
C ARG A 187 -13.66 -2.50 -20.93
N PRO A 188 -12.42 -2.03 -21.13
CA PRO A 188 -11.60 -1.38 -20.09
C PRO A 188 -12.32 -0.18 -19.45
N LEU A 189 -13.06 0.61 -20.24
CA LEU A 189 -13.80 1.77 -19.75
C LEU A 189 -15.00 1.40 -18.87
N GLY A 190 -15.66 0.27 -19.14
CA GLY A 190 -16.76 -0.22 -18.31
C GLY A 190 -16.26 -0.70 -16.96
N ALA A 191 -15.14 -1.43 -16.94
CA ALA A 191 -14.50 -1.89 -15.70
C ALA A 191 -13.96 -0.71 -14.86
N ALA A 192 -13.29 0.26 -15.50
CA ALA A 192 -12.83 1.49 -14.86
C ALA A 192 -14.02 2.30 -14.30
N GLY A 193 -15.07 2.50 -15.08
CA GLY A 193 -16.28 3.22 -14.66
C GLY A 193 -16.96 2.57 -13.45
N ARG A 194 -17.09 1.24 -13.42
CA ARG A 194 -17.61 0.51 -12.26
C ARG A 194 -16.76 0.74 -11.01
N ARG A 195 -15.43 0.69 -11.12
CA ARG A 195 -14.52 0.96 -9.99
C ARG A 195 -14.62 2.42 -9.51
N CYS A 196 -14.74 3.38 -10.42
CA CYS A 196 -15.00 4.78 -10.05
C CYS A 196 -16.32 4.95 -9.30
N LEU A 197 -17.40 4.28 -9.73
CA LEU A 197 -18.68 4.30 -9.02
C LEU A 197 -18.56 3.68 -7.62
N CYS A 198 -17.84 2.55 -7.48
CA CYS A 198 -17.55 1.96 -6.17
C CYS A 198 -16.75 2.91 -5.28
N ALA A 199 -15.72 3.57 -5.81
CA ALA A 199 -14.92 4.56 -5.09
C ALA A 199 -15.78 5.74 -4.60
N LEU A 200 -16.66 6.26 -5.44
CA LEU A 200 -17.61 7.31 -5.09
C LEU A 200 -18.58 6.87 -4.00
N ALA A 201 -19.13 5.65 -4.10
CA ALA A 201 -20.02 5.08 -3.08
C ALA A 201 -19.32 4.94 -1.72
N LEU A 202 -18.08 4.43 -1.70
CA LEU A 202 -17.27 4.31 -0.48
C LEU A 202 -16.93 5.67 0.12
N GLN A 203 -16.62 6.66 -0.72
CA GLN A 203 -16.35 8.02 -0.26
C GLN A 203 -17.61 8.70 0.29
N ALA A 204 -18.77 8.51 -0.35
CA ALA A 204 -20.06 9.01 0.14
C ALA A 204 -20.41 8.37 1.49
N LEU A 205 -20.22 7.04 1.62
CA LEU A 205 -20.41 6.33 2.88
C LEU A 205 -19.50 6.89 3.98
N ARG A 206 -18.22 7.13 3.68
CA ARG A 206 -17.28 7.73 4.63
C ARG A 206 -17.75 9.09 5.12
N VAL A 207 -18.16 9.99 4.21
CA VAL A 207 -18.65 11.33 4.56
C VAL A 207 -19.93 11.25 5.38
N ALA A 208 -20.85 10.34 5.02
CA ALA A 208 -22.10 10.13 5.76
C ALA A 208 -21.85 9.63 7.20
N LEU A 209 -20.85 8.76 7.39
CA LEU A 209 -20.48 8.23 8.70
C LEU A 209 -19.64 9.21 9.54
N GLN A 210 -18.91 10.14 8.91
CA GLN A 210 -17.99 11.04 9.60
C GLN A 210 -18.69 11.92 10.64
N GLY A 211 -19.85 12.50 10.31
CA GLY A 211 -20.61 13.35 11.24
C GLY A 211 -21.05 12.60 12.51
N PRO A 212 -21.82 11.51 12.38
CA PRO A 212 -22.24 10.68 13.52
C PRO A 212 -21.06 10.18 14.36
N LEU A 213 -19.98 9.72 13.71
CA LEU A 213 -18.82 9.17 14.41
C LEU A 213 -18.00 10.25 15.12
N ALA A 214 -17.96 11.49 14.62
CA ALA A 214 -17.30 12.61 15.32
C ALA A 214 -17.99 12.95 16.65
N SER A 215 -19.32 12.84 16.71
CA SER A 215 -20.08 13.08 17.96
C SER A 215 -19.83 12.00 19.04
N ALA A 216 -19.39 10.80 18.63
CA ALA A 216 -19.06 9.69 19.51
C ALA A 216 -17.60 9.69 20.04
N GLN A 217 -16.80 10.71 19.70
CA GLN A 217 -15.37 10.79 20.06
C GLN A 217 -15.09 11.24 21.50
N VAL A 218 -16.11 11.47 22.33
CA VAL A 218 -15.91 11.78 23.76
C VAL A 218 -15.41 10.52 24.48
N CYS A 219 -14.10 10.47 24.73
CA CYS A 219 -13.42 9.32 25.33
C CYS A 219 -13.60 9.29 26.85
N THR A 220 -14.59 8.52 27.31
CA THR A 220 -14.68 8.05 28.70
C THR A 220 -14.97 6.55 28.71
N GLY A 221 -14.15 5.76 29.42
CA GLY A 221 -14.33 4.30 29.56
C GLY A 221 -14.43 3.55 28.23
N LEU A 222 -15.48 2.73 28.06
CA LEU A 222 -15.77 1.96 26.83
C LEU A 222 -15.93 2.82 25.57
N GLY A 223 -16.22 4.12 25.70
CA GLY A 223 -16.32 5.05 24.57
C GLY A 223 -15.03 5.19 23.77
N CYS A 224 -13.86 4.95 24.40
CA CYS A 224 -12.58 5.07 23.70
C CYS A 224 -12.35 3.91 22.71
N ALA A 225 -12.86 2.69 22.99
CA ALA A 225 -12.78 1.57 22.05
C ALA A 225 -13.66 1.82 20.80
N CYS A 226 -14.87 2.36 21.01
CA CYS A 226 -15.74 2.78 19.91
C CYS A 226 -15.13 3.90 19.07
N SER A 227 -14.48 4.88 19.73
CA SER A 227 -13.78 5.97 19.05
C SER A 227 -12.62 5.47 18.18
N VAL A 228 -11.77 4.58 18.72
CA VAL A 228 -10.67 3.95 17.98
C VAL A 228 -11.19 3.14 16.79
N TRP A 229 -12.26 2.36 16.99
CA TRP A 229 -12.89 1.60 15.91
C TRP A 229 -13.47 2.53 14.82
N ALA A 230 -14.14 3.61 15.22
CA ALA A 230 -14.70 4.60 14.31
C ALA A 230 -13.62 5.28 13.47
N GLN A 231 -12.51 5.70 14.09
CA GLN A 231 -11.36 6.28 13.40
C GLN A 231 -10.75 5.29 12.41
N ALA A 232 -10.54 4.04 12.84
CA ALA A 232 -10.02 3.00 11.97
C ALA A 232 -10.97 2.68 10.79
N LEU A 233 -12.29 2.68 11.00
CA LEU A 233 -13.27 2.50 9.92
C LEU A 233 -13.17 3.62 8.88
N LEU A 234 -13.14 4.89 9.33
CA LEU A 234 -13.00 6.03 8.43
C LEU A 234 -11.69 5.98 7.63
N PHE A 235 -10.61 5.52 8.26
CA PHE A 235 -9.33 5.28 7.59
C PHE A 235 -9.44 4.18 6.52
N ARG A 236 -10.03 3.03 6.85
CA ARG A 236 -10.22 1.92 5.89
C ARG A 236 -11.08 2.34 4.70
N LEU A 237 -12.19 3.05 4.93
CA LEU A 237 -13.03 3.58 3.85
C LEU A 237 -12.27 4.55 2.94
N ALA A 238 -11.41 5.40 3.50
CA ALA A 238 -10.55 6.31 2.74
C ALA A 238 -9.47 5.57 1.93
N TYR A 239 -8.96 4.47 2.46
CA TYR A 239 -8.04 3.59 1.75
C TYR A 239 -8.75 2.88 0.59
N TYR A 240 -9.90 2.25 0.85
CA TYR A 240 -10.68 1.53 -0.17
C TYR A 240 -11.11 2.43 -1.31
N SER A 241 -11.61 3.64 -1.04
CA SER A 241 -12.04 4.56 -2.09
C SER A 241 -10.88 4.96 -3.00
N ARG A 242 -9.72 5.31 -2.43
CA ARG A 242 -8.52 5.68 -3.19
C ARG A 242 -7.96 4.54 -4.01
N TRP A 243 -7.84 3.36 -3.40
CA TRP A 243 -7.29 2.19 -4.07
C TRP A 243 -8.18 1.71 -5.24
N MET A 244 -9.50 1.88 -5.12
CA MET A 244 -10.43 1.67 -6.23
C MET A 244 -10.21 2.65 -7.38
N LEU A 245 -9.87 3.91 -7.10
CA LEU A 245 -9.51 4.89 -8.14
C LEU A 245 -8.18 4.55 -8.81
N ASP A 246 -7.18 4.09 -8.06
CA ASP A 246 -5.90 3.64 -8.61
C ASP A 246 -6.08 2.46 -9.56
N GLU A 247 -6.85 1.44 -9.15
CA GLU A 247 -7.16 0.33 -10.04
C GLU A 247 -7.99 0.77 -11.25
N ALA A 248 -8.92 1.72 -11.08
CA ALA A 248 -9.67 2.28 -12.22
C ALA A 248 -8.75 2.98 -13.23
N LEU A 249 -7.73 3.70 -12.75
CA LEU A 249 -6.76 4.39 -13.59
C LEU A 249 -5.88 3.40 -14.37
N LEU A 250 -5.41 2.35 -13.72
CA LEU A 250 -4.69 1.26 -14.38
C LEU A 250 -5.55 0.58 -15.46
N GLU A 251 -6.82 0.30 -15.17
CA GLU A 251 -7.77 -0.31 -16.10
C GLU A 251 -8.06 0.60 -17.30
N ALA A 252 -8.24 1.90 -17.06
CA ALA A 252 -8.41 2.89 -18.12
C ALA A 252 -7.19 2.94 -19.05
N ALA A 253 -5.98 2.73 -18.52
CA ALA A 253 -4.73 2.67 -19.29
C ALA A 253 -4.51 1.31 -20.00
N GLY A 254 -5.35 0.31 -19.76
CA GLY A 254 -5.14 -1.07 -20.23
C GLY A 254 -4.03 -1.82 -19.50
N LEU A 255 -3.64 -1.32 -18.32
CA LEU A 255 -2.63 -1.89 -17.43
C LEU A 255 -3.26 -2.51 -16.17
N GLY A 256 -4.59 -2.66 -16.18
CA GLY A 256 -5.36 -3.23 -15.08
C GLY A 256 -4.91 -4.65 -14.71
N PRO A 257 -5.21 -5.08 -13.46
CA PRO A 257 -5.02 -6.47 -13.04
C PRO A 257 -5.87 -7.42 -13.90
N GLU A 258 -5.50 -8.70 -13.98
CA GLU A 258 -6.38 -9.68 -14.65
C GLU A 258 -7.67 -9.83 -13.82
N GLU A 259 -8.77 -10.25 -14.46
CA GLU A 259 -10.05 -10.43 -13.74
C GLU A 259 -9.85 -11.34 -12.52
N GLY A 260 -10.24 -10.84 -11.34
CA GLY A 260 -10.09 -11.55 -10.06
C GLY A 260 -8.71 -11.44 -9.40
N GLN A 261 -7.74 -10.76 -10.02
CA GLN A 261 -6.37 -10.62 -9.50
C GLN A 261 -6.03 -9.20 -9.01
N GLY A 262 -7.02 -8.32 -8.93
CA GLY A 262 -6.89 -7.02 -8.27
C GLY A 262 -6.52 -7.15 -6.80
N ASP A 263 -5.91 -6.12 -6.25
CA ASP A 263 -5.54 -6.09 -4.83
C ASP A 263 -6.76 -5.84 -3.94
N LEU A 264 -7.80 -5.19 -4.47
CA LEU A 264 -9.10 -5.01 -3.79
C LEU A 264 -10.27 -5.45 -4.68
N SER A 265 -10.39 -6.75 -4.91
CA SER A 265 -11.62 -7.29 -5.49
C SER A 265 -12.80 -7.19 -4.50
N GLY A 266 -14.04 -7.33 -4.98
CA GLY A 266 -15.22 -7.34 -4.11
C GLY A 266 -15.15 -8.42 -3.01
N SER A 267 -14.59 -9.59 -3.31
CA SER A 267 -14.33 -10.64 -2.32
C SER A 267 -13.27 -10.27 -1.29
N ASP A 268 -12.32 -9.39 -1.64
CA ASP A 268 -11.27 -8.95 -0.73
C ASP A 268 -11.79 -7.92 0.26
N LEU A 269 -12.58 -6.95 -0.21
CA LEU A 269 -13.29 -6.03 0.68
C LEU A 269 -14.17 -6.78 1.67
N TRP A 270 -14.91 -7.78 1.19
CA TRP A 270 -15.71 -8.64 2.05
C TRP A 270 -14.83 -9.37 3.08
N THR A 271 -13.70 -9.94 2.64
CA THR A 271 -12.76 -10.64 3.53
C THR A 271 -12.17 -9.70 4.59
N LEU A 272 -11.80 -8.47 4.22
CA LEU A 272 -11.22 -7.49 5.13
C LEU A 272 -12.19 -7.10 6.26
N GLU A 273 -13.47 -6.94 5.94
CA GLU A 273 -14.46 -6.54 6.96
C GLU A 273 -15.08 -7.73 7.72
N THR A 274 -15.06 -8.94 7.16
CA THR A 274 -15.69 -10.13 7.78
C THR A 274 -14.71 -11.13 8.38
N THR A 275 -13.41 -11.03 8.12
CA THR A 275 -12.42 -11.97 8.67
C THR A 275 -12.41 -11.92 10.19
N ASN A 276 -12.37 -13.11 10.80
CA ASN A 276 -12.19 -13.28 12.23
C ASN A 276 -10.73 -13.57 12.63
N ARG A 277 -9.77 -13.37 11.71
CA ARG A 277 -8.35 -13.64 11.91
C ARG A 277 -7.48 -12.46 11.51
N VAL A 278 -6.58 -12.05 12.41
CA VAL A 278 -5.62 -10.96 12.19
C VAL A 278 -4.65 -11.32 11.05
N SER A 279 -4.19 -12.58 11.00
CA SER A 279 -3.26 -13.02 9.96
C SER A 279 -3.87 -12.99 8.55
N VAL A 280 -5.17 -13.27 8.41
CA VAL A 280 -5.88 -13.19 7.13
C VAL A 280 -6.03 -11.73 6.70
N PHE A 281 -6.37 -10.83 7.62
CA PHE A 281 -6.40 -9.41 7.33
C PHE A 281 -5.03 -8.90 6.86
N ALA A 282 -3.95 -9.25 7.57
CA ALA A 282 -2.57 -8.85 7.24
C ALA A 282 -2.12 -9.24 5.81
N ARG A 283 -2.61 -10.37 5.30
CA ARG A 283 -2.29 -10.85 3.94
C ARG A 283 -3.21 -10.25 2.86
N THR A 284 -4.40 -9.81 3.25
CA THR A 284 -5.42 -9.29 2.34
C THR A 284 -5.32 -7.77 2.22
N TRP A 285 -4.89 -7.09 3.29
CA TRP A 285 -4.65 -5.66 3.30
C TRP A 285 -3.43 -5.34 2.44
N ASN A 286 -3.63 -4.60 1.35
CA ASN A 286 -2.57 -4.28 0.38
C ASN A 286 -1.81 -5.54 -0.11
N LYS A 287 -2.54 -6.43 -0.80
CA LYS A 287 -2.03 -7.75 -1.22
C LYS A 287 -0.71 -7.70 -1.98
N SER A 288 -0.51 -6.74 -2.87
CA SER A 288 0.73 -6.64 -3.66
C SER A 288 1.92 -6.28 -2.77
N THR A 289 1.74 -5.36 -1.81
CA THR A 289 2.74 -5.08 -0.77
C THR A 289 3.00 -6.30 0.10
N SER A 290 1.95 -7.03 0.52
CA SER A 290 2.11 -8.26 1.31
C SER A 290 2.92 -9.33 0.56
N ARG A 291 2.66 -9.51 -0.74
CA ARG A 291 3.42 -10.42 -1.61
C ARG A 291 4.87 -9.96 -1.80
N TRP A 292 5.09 -8.66 -1.98
CA TRP A 292 6.42 -8.07 -2.07
C TRP A 292 7.22 -8.29 -0.78
N LEU A 293 6.66 -7.96 0.39
CA LEU A 293 7.26 -8.18 1.70
C LEU A 293 7.59 -9.64 1.95
N ARG A 294 6.67 -10.55 1.59
CA ARG A 294 6.87 -11.99 1.70
C ARG A 294 8.08 -12.45 0.89
N ARG A 295 8.14 -12.05 -0.38
CA ARG A 295 9.24 -12.45 -1.27
C ARG A 295 10.55 -11.82 -0.83
N LEU A 296 10.56 -10.53 -0.53
CA LEU A 296 11.77 -9.77 -0.25
C LEU A 296 12.39 -10.13 1.11
N VAL A 297 11.55 -10.34 2.14
CA VAL A 297 11.99 -10.51 3.53
C VAL A 297 11.60 -11.88 4.07
N PHE A 298 10.30 -12.20 4.15
CA PHE A 298 9.81 -13.37 4.88
C PHE A 298 10.46 -14.68 4.41
N GLU A 299 10.49 -14.93 3.11
CA GLU A 299 11.02 -16.17 2.52
C GLU A 299 12.55 -16.23 2.51
N ARG A 300 13.21 -15.08 2.68
CA ARG A 300 14.67 -14.94 2.64
C ARG A 300 15.29 -14.80 4.04
N CYS A 301 14.48 -14.67 5.09
CA CYS A 301 14.94 -14.51 6.46
C CYS A 301 14.95 -15.85 7.20
N PRO A 302 16.12 -16.36 7.65
CA PRO A 302 16.22 -17.67 8.28
C PRO A 302 15.66 -17.71 9.71
N ALA A 303 15.61 -16.57 10.39
CA ALA A 303 15.27 -16.48 11.79
C ALA A 303 14.21 -15.40 12.01
N TRP A 304 13.11 -15.76 12.68
CA TRP A 304 12.01 -14.83 13.01
C TRP A 304 11.43 -14.10 11.78
N PRO A 305 11.08 -14.81 10.69
CA PRO A 305 10.71 -14.20 9.42
C PRO A 305 9.51 -13.26 9.53
N LEU A 306 8.54 -13.54 10.42
CA LEU A 306 7.40 -12.67 10.64
C LEU A 306 7.82 -11.32 11.26
N LEU A 307 8.59 -11.36 12.35
CA LEU A 307 9.09 -10.16 13.02
C LEU A 307 9.96 -9.34 12.08
N ALA A 308 10.87 -9.98 11.34
CA ALA A 308 11.72 -9.32 10.36
C ALA A 308 10.89 -8.62 9.27
N THR A 309 9.81 -9.26 8.80
CA THR A 309 8.92 -8.70 7.78
C THR A 309 8.20 -7.44 8.27
N PHE A 310 7.66 -7.47 9.49
CA PHE A 310 6.99 -6.29 10.05
C PHE A 310 7.98 -5.19 10.48
N ALA A 311 9.17 -5.54 10.96
CA ALA A 311 10.23 -4.58 11.22
C ALA A 311 10.67 -3.86 9.94
N PHE A 312 10.83 -4.61 8.84
CA PHE A 312 11.10 -4.02 7.53
C PHE A 312 9.93 -3.16 7.03
N SER A 313 8.68 -3.58 7.25
CA SER A 313 7.50 -2.75 6.97
C SER A 313 7.56 -1.43 7.73
N ALA A 314 7.90 -1.43 9.03
CA ALA A 314 8.08 -0.22 9.81
C ALA A 314 9.18 0.69 9.26
N TRP A 315 10.28 0.10 8.80
CA TRP A 315 11.36 0.84 8.15
C TRP A 315 10.91 1.47 6.83
N TRP A 316 10.19 0.74 6.00
CA TRP A 316 9.63 1.23 4.76
C TRP A 316 8.54 2.30 4.97
N HIS A 317 7.87 2.37 6.11
CA HIS A 317 6.90 3.43 6.40
C HIS A 317 7.51 4.72 6.98
N GLY A 318 8.77 4.69 7.43
CA GLY A 318 9.51 5.88 7.88
C GLY A 318 9.93 5.90 9.35
N LEU A 319 9.79 4.79 10.08
CA LEU A 319 10.27 4.63 11.46
C LEU A 319 9.70 5.65 12.47
N GLN A 320 8.50 6.18 12.23
CA GLN A 320 7.83 7.00 13.23
C GLN A 320 7.49 6.17 14.48
N PRO A 321 7.40 6.78 15.68
CA PRO A 321 7.10 6.05 16.92
C PRO A 321 5.84 5.18 16.82
N GLY A 322 4.76 5.71 16.23
CA GLY A 322 3.53 4.97 16.01
C GLY A 322 3.69 3.83 15.01
N GLN A 323 4.46 4.01 13.94
CA GLN A 323 4.75 2.96 12.96
C GLN A 323 5.56 1.82 13.60
N LEU A 324 6.64 2.15 14.32
CA LEU A 324 7.46 1.17 15.03
C LEU A 324 6.62 0.32 15.99
N PHE A 325 5.85 0.99 16.85
CA PHE A 325 4.99 0.31 17.80
C PHE A 325 3.86 -0.46 17.12
N GLY A 326 3.19 0.15 16.13
CA GLY A 326 2.06 -0.43 15.43
C GLY A 326 2.43 -1.68 14.65
N PHE A 327 3.56 -1.68 13.93
CA PHE A 327 4.05 -2.87 13.22
C PHE A 327 4.57 -3.96 14.16
N LEU A 328 5.18 -3.59 15.29
CA LEU A 328 5.53 -4.57 16.34
C LEU A 328 4.29 -5.20 16.95
N CYS A 329 3.25 -4.40 17.22
CA CYS A 329 1.95 -4.88 17.66
C CYS A 329 1.35 -5.82 16.61
N TRP A 330 1.40 -5.43 15.33
CA TRP A 330 0.95 -6.28 14.22
C TRP A 330 1.64 -7.64 14.20
N ALA A 331 2.96 -7.68 14.33
CA ALA A 331 3.73 -8.92 14.38
C ALA A 331 3.29 -9.82 15.53
N THR A 332 3.22 -9.26 16.75
CA THR A 332 2.77 -9.97 17.95
C THR A 332 1.36 -10.51 17.81
N MET A 333 0.42 -9.72 17.27
CA MET A 333 -0.97 -10.14 17.10
C MET A 333 -1.13 -11.22 16.03
N VAL A 334 -0.29 -11.23 14.99
CA VAL A 334 -0.29 -12.30 13.99
C VAL A 334 0.30 -13.59 14.54
N GLU A 335 1.38 -13.54 15.34
CA GLU A 335 1.87 -14.74 16.05
C GLU A 335 0.80 -15.29 17.00
N ALA A 336 0.19 -14.41 17.80
CA ALA A 336 -0.89 -14.77 18.69
C ALA A 336 -2.08 -15.41 17.95
N ASP A 337 -2.45 -14.90 16.76
CA ASP A 337 -3.48 -15.49 15.91
C ASP A 337 -3.13 -16.94 15.50
N TYR A 338 -1.87 -17.25 15.22
CA TYR A 338 -1.45 -18.61 14.87
C TYR A 338 -1.55 -19.60 16.04
N CYS A 339 -1.33 -19.15 17.28
CA CYS A 339 -1.42 -20.00 18.46
C CYS A 339 -2.86 -20.12 19.00
N ILE A 340 -3.58 -19.00 19.08
CA ILE A 340 -4.88 -18.90 19.75
C ILE A 340 -6.00 -19.54 18.90
N HIS A 341 -6.00 -19.31 17.58
CA HIS A 341 -7.11 -19.80 16.74
C HIS A 341 -7.23 -21.32 16.69
N PRO A 342 -6.15 -22.10 16.51
CA PRO A 342 -6.22 -23.56 16.60
C PRO A 342 -6.76 -24.05 17.95
N PHE A 343 -6.30 -23.45 19.04
CA PHE A 343 -6.73 -23.78 20.41
C PHE A 343 -8.23 -23.53 20.65
N LEU A 344 -8.74 -22.38 20.21
CA LEU A 344 -10.16 -22.03 20.34
C LEU A 344 -11.03 -22.85 19.38
N ARG A 345 -10.58 -23.06 18.14
CA ARG A 345 -11.31 -23.85 17.14
C ARG A 345 -11.47 -25.30 17.57
N ALA A 346 -10.45 -25.88 18.20
CA ALA A 346 -10.52 -27.24 18.74
C ALA A 346 -11.60 -27.41 19.83
N ARG A 347 -11.91 -26.34 20.57
CA ARG A 347 -12.95 -26.33 21.62
C ARG A 347 -14.35 -26.04 21.07
N ALA A 348 -14.46 -25.47 19.87
CA ALA A 348 -15.73 -25.14 19.25
C ALA A 348 -16.36 -26.35 18.53
N THR A 349 -16.89 -27.30 19.29
CA THR A 349 -17.43 -28.56 18.76
C THR A 349 -18.88 -28.46 18.28
N SER A 350 -19.74 -27.76 19.03
CA SER A 350 -21.16 -27.56 18.69
C SER A 350 -21.39 -26.40 17.71
N ARG A 351 -22.55 -26.38 17.03
CA ARG A 351 -22.93 -25.27 16.14
C ARG A 351 -22.96 -23.92 16.88
N ALA A 352 -23.54 -23.90 18.08
CA ALA A 352 -23.58 -22.71 18.93
C ALA A 352 -22.17 -22.26 19.35
N ALA A 353 -21.28 -23.20 19.72
CA ALA A 353 -19.91 -22.88 20.07
C ALA A 353 -19.11 -22.34 18.88
N LYS A 354 -19.35 -22.86 17.66
CA LYS A 354 -18.73 -22.35 16.43
C LYS A 354 -19.20 -20.92 16.10
N LEU A 355 -20.49 -20.64 16.26
CA LEU A 355 -21.03 -19.31 16.07
C LEU A 355 -20.45 -18.33 17.10
N LEU A 356 -20.44 -18.70 18.38
CA LEU A 356 -19.87 -17.90 19.45
C LEU A 356 -18.38 -17.63 19.21
N TYR A 357 -17.61 -18.67 18.87
CA TYR A 357 -16.21 -18.56 18.50
C TYR A 357 -16.01 -17.56 17.36
N TYR A 358 -16.77 -17.69 16.28
CA TYR A 358 -16.65 -16.83 15.11
C TYR A 358 -16.98 -15.37 15.46
N SER A 359 -18.13 -15.12 16.09
CA SER A 359 -18.57 -13.78 16.46
C SER A 359 -17.62 -13.09 17.44
N ALA A 360 -17.14 -13.81 18.47
CA ALA A 360 -16.21 -13.27 19.44
C ALA A 360 -14.84 -12.97 18.81
N THR A 361 -14.28 -13.89 18.04
CA THR A 361 -12.98 -13.68 17.38
C THR A 361 -13.03 -12.64 16.28
N TRP A 362 -14.18 -12.49 15.60
CA TRP A 362 -14.41 -11.40 14.67
C TRP A 362 -14.39 -10.04 15.38
N LEU A 363 -15.15 -9.89 16.47
CA LEU A 363 -15.15 -8.67 17.26
C LEU A 363 -13.74 -8.33 17.77
N PHE A 364 -13.01 -9.32 18.29
CA PHE A 364 -11.64 -9.11 18.75
C PHE A 364 -10.69 -8.72 17.61
N THR A 365 -10.80 -9.37 16.47
CA THR A 365 -10.01 -9.02 15.28
C THR A 365 -10.27 -7.58 14.86
N GLN A 366 -11.54 -7.14 14.81
CA GLN A 366 -11.89 -5.77 14.45
C GLN A 366 -11.30 -4.74 15.42
N LEU A 367 -11.39 -4.99 16.73
CA LEU A 367 -10.84 -4.10 17.76
C LEU A 367 -9.31 -4.06 17.76
N ILE A 368 -8.64 -5.22 17.63
CA ILE A 368 -7.17 -5.31 17.52
C ILE A 368 -6.68 -4.56 16.28
N LEU A 369 -7.28 -4.82 15.12
CA LEU A 369 -6.91 -4.13 13.89
C LEU A 369 -7.15 -2.62 13.98
N SER A 370 -8.23 -2.21 14.64
CA SER A 370 -8.51 -0.79 14.84
C SER A 370 -7.46 -0.11 15.72
N TYR A 371 -7.06 -0.78 16.81
CA TYR A 371 -5.98 -0.32 17.66
C TYR A 371 -4.65 -0.21 16.89
N ILE A 372 -4.29 -1.24 16.11
CA ILE A 372 -3.05 -1.23 15.33
C ILE A 372 -3.07 -0.10 14.28
N LEU A 373 -4.16 0.04 13.53
CA LEU A 373 -4.28 1.10 12.50
C LEU A 373 -4.14 2.49 13.12
N VAL A 374 -4.85 2.76 14.23
CA VAL A 374 -4.72 4.05 14.93
C VAL A 374 -3.30 4.24 15.46
N ALA A 375 -2.66 3.20 15.98
CA ALA A 375 -1.30 3.27 16.47
C ALA A 375 -0.29 3.62 15.36
N VAL A 376 -0.38 2.97 14.20
CA VAL A 376 0.51 3.23 13.04
C VAL A 376 0.43 4.69 12.59
N GLU A 377 -0.75 5.30 12.67
CA GLU A 377 -0.99 6.69 12.28
C GLU A 377 -0.57 7.72 13.35
N THR A 378 -0.15 7.29 14.55
CA THR A 378 0.34 8.23 15.58
C THR A 378 1.76 8.72 15.27
N GLU A 379 1.93 10.04 15.18
CA GLU A 379 3.23 10.63 14.84
C GLU A 379 4.07 10.99 16.08
N SER A 380 3.41 11.26 17.20
CA SER A 380 4.05 11.72 18.43
C SER A 380 4.08 10.66 19.53
N ILE A 381 5.13 10.69 20.35
CA ILE A 381 5.28 9.80 21.51
C ILE A 381 4.14 10.05 22.52
N SER A 382 3.69 11.30 22.67
CA SER A 382 2.59 11.67 23.58
C SER A 382 1.26 11.03 23.16
N GLU A 383 0.89 11.14 21.87
CA GLU A 383 -0.34 10.50 21.36
C GLU A 383 -0.26 8.98 21.49
N LEU A 384 0.92 8.39 21.25
CA LEU A 384 1.13 6.96 21.44
C LEU A 384 0.99 6.55 22.91
N GLN A 385 1.56 7.31 23.85
CA GLN A 385 1.42 7.06 25.29
C GLN A 385 -0.05 7.15 25.72
N GLN A 386 -0.80 8.13 25.21
CA GLN A 386 -2.23 8.25 25.46
C GLN A 386 -3.00 7.04 24.93
N LEU A 387 -2.68 6.56 23.72
CA LEU A 387 -3.29 5.37 23.14
C LEU A 387 -2.99 4.12 23.97
N CYS A 388 -1.74 3.95 24.42
CA CYS A 388 -1.32 2.84 25.29
C CYS A 388 -2.01 2.88 26.67
N ALA A 389 -2.20 4.06 27.24
CA ALA A 389 -2.89 4.25 28.52
C ALA A 389 -4.42 4.13 28.42
N SER A 390 -4.99 4.14 27.21
CA SER A 390 -6.43 4.03 27.00
C SER A 390 -6.95 2.60 27.21
N CYS A 391 -8.25 2.46 27.45
CA CYS A 391 -8.88 1.13 27.56
C CYS A 391 -8.78 0.29 26.27
N SER A 392 -8.51 0.94 25.13
CA SER A 392 -8.36 0.28 23.83
C SER A 392 -7.13 -0.62 23.76
N SER A 393 -6.14 -0.42 24.65
CA SER A 393 -4.95 -1.29 24.73
C SER A 393 -5.18 -2.61 25.46
N VAL A 394 -6.27 -2.72 26.26
CA VAL A 394 -6.56 -3.92 27.08
C VAL A 394 -6.63 -5.17 26.22
N LEU A 395 -7.37 -5.12 25.11
CA LEU A 395 -7.56 -6.29 24.26
C LEU A 395 -6.25 -6.75 23.58
N PRO A 396 -5.47 -5.88 22.89
CA PRO A 396 -4.14 -6.24 22.41
C PRO A 396 -3.21 -6.81 23.50
N VAL A 397 -3.19 -6.20 24.69
CA VAL A 397 -2.36 -6.68 25.81
C VAL A 397 -2.79 -8.08 26.26
N CYS A 398 -4.09 -8.32 26.46
CA CYS A 398 -4.62 -9.64 26.81
C CYS A 398 -4.28 -10.69 25.74
N TYR A 399 -4.37 -10.32 24.46
CA TYR A 399 -4.05 -11.22 23.35
C TYR A 399 -2.55 -11.56 23.31
N GLY A 400 -1.67 -10.58 23.60
CA GLY A 400 -0.23 -10.80 23.75
C GLY A 400 0.14 -11.64 24.98
N LEU A 401 -0.53 -11.44 26.12
CA LEU A 401 -0.37 -12.27 27.31
C LEU A 401 -0.80 -13.72 27.05
N ALA A 402 -1.90 -13.91 26.30
CA ALA A 402 -2.34 -15.25 25.90
C ALA A 402 -1.31 -15.97 25.01
N LEU A 403 -0.63 -15.24 24.11
CA LEU A 403 0.50 -15.80 23.35
C LEU A 403 1.63 -16.26 24.29
N LEU A 404 2.06 -15.43 25.24
CA LEU A 404 3.11 -15.80 26.20
C LEU A 404 2.74 -17.05 27.00
N LEU A 405 1.48 -17.15 27.45
CA LEU A 405 0.98 -18.32 28.18
C LEU A 405 0.90 -19.59 27.34
N LEU A 406 0.76 -19.48 26.02
CA LEU A 406 0.72 -20.62 25.09
C LEU A 406 2.11 -21.04 24.62
N LEU A 407 3.13 -20.21 24.81
CA LEU A 407 4.53 -20.49 24.48
C LEU A 407 5.34 -21.06 25.65
N LEU A 408 4.86 -20.85 26.89
CA LEU A 408 5.31 -21.52 28.11
C LEU A 408 4.70 -22.92 28.20
#